data_AF-A0A2V6LB68-F1
#
_entry.id   AF-A0A2V6LB68-F1
#
_cell.length_a   1.000
_cell.length_b   1.000
_cell.length_c   1.000
_cell.angle_alpha   90.00
_cell.angle_beta   90.00
_cell.angle_gamma   90.00
#
_symmetry.space_group_name_H-M   'P 1'
#
loop_
_entity.id
_entity.type
_entity.pdbx_description
1 polymer ?
#
loop_
_entity_poly.entity_id
_entity_poly.type
_entity_poly.pdbx_seq_one_letter_code
_entity_poly.pdbx_strand_id
1 'polypeptide(L)'
;MTPLFTVNLLRVLFVTFCGVVGASISSELLDRTLPGLLVGFVFGLLVVLVDRLLKGISLRAFSSATFGLLLGLIFASLLSGSQVLRFQSETVQWSVRLGVYVVFAYFGMMLAMRSNRDEFSLIIPYVRFTRETVEHEPLLVDTSAIIDGRIAELCATGFVSRALIVPRFVLTELQALADSREPIKRERGRRGLDILNQLQRSREIELTIHESESGEGSVDDRLVRTAKLLQARLLTNDNSLCQVARLQQVGALNLNDLTRALRPIVLAGDEMELQLVKEGRDPHQAVGYLPDGTMIVINHARSLIGKTVKIVVSSTLQTAGGRLIFGELKAGADQISFVR
;
A
#
# COMPACT_ATOMS: atom_id res chain seq x y z
N MET A 1 -6.46 -1.84 -21.41
CA MET A 1 -5.83 -2.31 -22.66
C MET A 1 -6.34 -1.43 -23.80
N THR A 2 -5.52 -0.55 -24.38
CA THR A 2 -5.90 0.10 -25.64
C THR A 2 -6.06 -1.01 -26.69
N PRO A 3 -7.17 -1.08 -27.44
CA PRO A 3 -7.34 -2.13 -28.42
C PRO A 3 -6.21 -2.03 -29.44
N LEU A 4 -5.42 -3.10 -29.64
CA LEU A 4 -4.36 -3.17 -30.66
C LEU A 4 -4.89 -2.76 -32.05
N PHE A 5 -6.19 -3.00 -32.27
CA PHE A 5 -6.94 -2.56 -33.44
C PHE A 5 -6.93 -1.03 -33.62
N THR A 6 -7.23 -0.26 -32.57
CA THR A 6 -7.28 1.21 -32.63
C THR A 6 -5.92 1.81 -32.96
N VAL A 7 -4.83 1.26 -32.39
CA VAL A 7 -3.47 1.73 -32.65
C VAL A 7 -3.04 1.42 -34.09
N ASN A 8 -3.36 0.23 -34.59
CA ASN A 8 -3.04 -0.12 -35.98
C ASN A 8 -3.86 0.70 -36.99
N LEU A 9 -5.12 1.00 -36.69
CA LEU A 9 -5.95 1.88 -37.52
C LEU A 9 -5.33 3.29 -37.64
N LEU A 10 -4.89 3.87 -36.52
CA LEU A 10 -4.23 5.18 -36.51
C LEU A 10 -2.96 5.19 -37.37
N ARG A 11 -2.15 4.14 -37.30
CA ARG A 11 -0.91 4.01 -38.11
C ARG A 11 -1.21 3.97 -39.60
N VAL A 12 -2.24 3.23 -40.01
CA VAL A 12 -2.66 3.16 -41.42
C VAL A 12 -3.13 4.54 -41.90
N LEU A 13 -3.95 5.23 -41.12
CA LEU A 13 -4.41 6.58 -41.43
C LEU A 13 -3.26 7.59 -41.52
N PHE A 14 -2.26 7.48 -40.64
CA PHE A 14 -1.08 8.34 -40.68
C PHE A 14 -0.25 8.12 -41.95
N VAL A 15 -0.01 6.87 -42.35
CA VAL A 15 0.75 6.55 -43.57
C VAL A 15 0.04 7.06 -44.82
N THR A 16 -1.28 6.88 -44.91
CA THR A 16 -2.06 7.41 -46.04
C THR A 16 -2.05 8.93 -46.06
N PHE A 17 -2.13 9.58 -44.89
CA PHE A 17 -2.00 11.04 -44.77
C PHE A 17 -0.64 11.54 -45.27
N CYS A 18 0.47 10.90 -44.88
CA CYS A 18 1.81 11.25 -45.39
C CYS A 18 1.92 11.08 -46.91
N GLY A 19 1.29 10.05 -47.48
CA GLY A 19 1.23 9.85 -48.94
C GLY A 19 0.48 10.97 -49.66
N VAL A 20 -0.66 11.43 -49.13
CA VAL A 20 -1.44 12.54 -49.69
C VAL A 20 -0.67 13.86 -49.60
N VAL A 21 -0.09 14.17 -48.44
CA VAL A 21 0.74 15.38 -48.26
C VAL A 21 1.94 15.37 -49.20
N GLY A 22 2.63 14.23 -49.33
CA GLY A 22 3.74 14.08 -50.27
C GLY A 22 3.32 14.30 -51.72
N ALA A 23 2.17 13.78 -52.12
CA ALA A 23 1.61 13.99 -53.45
C ALA A 23 1.30 15.47 -53.72
N SER A 24 0.71 16.18 -52.75
CA SER A 24 0.41 17.62 -52.84
C SER A 24 1.66 18.48 -52.99
N ILE A 25 2.70 18.23 -52.18
CA ILE A 25 3.97 18.96 -52.25
C ILE A 25 4.64 18.73 -53.62
N SER A 26 4.62 17.50 -54.12
CA SER A 26 5.26 17.16 -55.40
C SER A 26 4.47 17.64 -56.61
N SER A 27 3.14 17.76 -56.52
CA SER A 27 2.37 18.43 -57.58
C SER A 27 2.74 19.90 -57.71
N GLU A 28 3.04 20.59 -56.61
CA GLU A 28 3.42 22.01 -56.65
C GLU A 28 4.88 22.22 -57.07
N LEU A 29 5.80 21.32 -56.70
CA LEU A 29 7.23 21.47 -57.00
C LEU A 29 7.66 20.90 -58.37
N LEU A 30 7.07 19.80 -58.80
CA LEU A 30 7.58 18.95 -59.90
C LEU A 30 6.54 18.70 -60.99
N ASP A 31 5.34 19.29 -60.90
CA ASP A 31 4.17 19.02 -61.76
C ASP A 31 3.84 17.52 -61.93
N ARG A 32 4.31 16.69 -60.98
CA ARG A 32 4.16 15.23 -60.98
C ARG A 32 3.84 14.75 -59.58
N THR A 33 2.75 14.01 -59.43
CA THR A 33 2.25 13.52 -58.13
C THR A 33 2.92 12.22 -57.66
N LEU A 34 3.32 11.37 -58.60
CA LEU A 34 3.90 10.04 -58.33
C LEU A 34 5.15 10.05 -57.42
N PRO A 35 6.20 10.87 -57.68
CA PRO A 35 7.40 10.83 -56.85
C PRO A 35 7.14 11.29 -55.41
N GLY A 36 6.32 12.33 -55.21
CA GLY A 36 5.92 12.78 -53.88
C GLY A 36 5.10 11.76 -53.10
N LEU A 37 4.19 11.06 -53.78
CA LEU A 37 3.40 10.00 -53.17
C LEU A 37 4.31 8.88 -52.65
N LEU A 38 5.28 8.42 -53.46
CA LEU A 38 6.24 7.39 -53.05
C LEU A 38 7.09 7.83 -51.86
N VAL A 39 7.63 9.05 -51.88
CA VAL A 39 8.43 9.60 -50.78
C VAL A 39 7.59 9.71 -49.50
N GLY A 40 6.35 10.19 -49.61
CA GLY A 40 5.41 10.31 -48.49
C GLY A 40 5.08 8.96 -47.85
N PHE A 41 4.81 7.93 -48.66
CA PHE A 41 4.57 6.58 -48.16
C PHE A 41 5.80 5.96 -47.48
N VAL A 42 6.99 6.10 -48.09
CA VAL A 42 8.24 5.60 -47.51
C VAL A 42 8.53 6.29 -46.17
N PHE A 43 8.35 7.61 -46.09
CA PHE A 43 8.51 8.36 -44.85
C PHE A 43 7.51 7.91 -43.79
N GLY A 44 6.23 7.81 -44.14
CA GLY A 44 5.19 7.34 -43.21
C GLY A 44 5.48 5.94 -42.67
N LEU A 45 5.94 5.01 -43.52
CA LEU A 45 6.33 3.66 -43.11
C LEU A 45 7.55 3.66 -42.17
N LEU A 46 8.54 4.51 -42.43
CA LEU A 46 9.71 4.66 -41.58
C LEU A 46 9.31 5.15 -40.17
N VAL A 47 8.44 6.17 -40.10
CA VAL A 47 7.94 6.69 -38.81
C VAL A 47 7.15 5.61 -38.05
N VAL A 48 6.30 4.84 -38.73
CA VAL A 48 5.57 3.72 -38.10
C VAL A 48 6.52 2.60 -37.65
N LEU A 49 7.60 2.34 -38.40
CA LEU A 49 8.64 1.39 -37.99
C LEU A 49 9.33 1.86 -36.72
N VAL A 50 9.69 3.15 -36.63
CA VAL A 50 10.24 3.75 -35.40
C VAL A 50 9.27 3.62 -34.24
N ASP A 51 8.00 3.99 -34.41
CA ASP A 51 6.95 3.83 -33.38
C ASP A 51 6.85 2.37 -32.90
N ARG A 52 6.96 1.38 -33.81
CA ARG A 52 7.00 -0.04 -33.44
C ARG A 52 8.25 -0.42 -32.66
N LEU A 53 9.41 0.11 -33.01
CA LEU A 53 10.67 -0.14 -32.31
C LEU A 53 10.72 0.53 -30.94
N LEU A 54 10.03 1.67 -30.76
CA LEU A 54 9.87 2.36 -29.48
C LEU A 54 8.84 1.66 -28.56
N LYS A 55 8.14 0.62 -29.04
CA LYS A 55 7.16 -0.11 -28.25
C LYS A 55 7.84 -0.79 -27.06
N GLY A 56 7.51 -0.34 -25.86
CA GLY A 56 8.09 -0.82 -24.61
C GLY A 56 9.01 0.19 -23.92
N ILE A 57 9.33 1.31 -24.58
CA ILE A 57 9.98 2.44 -23.93
C ILE A 57 8.95 3.15 -23.06
N SER A 58 9.19 3.15 -21.76
CA SER A 58 8.36 3.91 -20.83
C SER A 58 8.59 5.42 -21.00
N LEU A 59 7.57 6.24 -20.72
CA LEU A 59 7.70 7.71 -20.70
C LEU A 59 8.86 8.17 -19.79
N ARG A 60 9.12 7.39 -18.73
CA ARG A 60 10.25 7.57 -17.82
C ARG A 60 11.59 7.33 -18.52
N ALA A 61 11.75 6.20 -19.20
CA ALA A 61 12.99 5.88 -19.93
C ALA A 61 13.28 6.94 -21.01
N PHE A 62 12.23 7.43 -21.69
CA PHE A 62 12.35 8.56 -22.61
C PHE A 62 12.84 9.83 -21.91
N SER A 63 12.20 10.23 -20.81
CA SER A 63 12.57 11.44 -20.05
C SER A 63 14.00 11.37 -19.50
N SER A 64 14.41 10.23 -18.95
CA SER A 64 15.78 10.00 -18.46
C SER A 64 16.79 10.05 -19.60
N ALA A 65 16.50 9.43 -20.75
CA ALA A 65 17.36 9.48 -21.93
C ALA A 65 17.53 10.91 -22.45
N THR A 66 16.45 11.69 -22.53
CA THR A 66 16.49 13.10 -22.95
C THR A 66 17.29 13.96 -21.98
N PHE A 67 17.10 13.78 -20.67
CA PHE A 67 17.86 14.51 -19.65
C PHE A 67 19.35 14.17 -19.71
N GLY A 68 19.68 12.88 -19.81
CA GLY A 68 21.06 12.42 -19.97
C GLY A 68 21.72 12.96 -21.24
N LEU A 69 20.99 12.97 -22.36
CA LEU A 69 21.45 13.57 -23.62
C LEU A 69 21.73 15.06 -23.44
N LEU A 70 20.83 15.82 -22.82
CA LEU A 70 21.01 17.25 -22.58
C LEU A 70 22.24 17.52 -21.72
N LEU A 71 22.40 16.77 -20.63
CA LEU A 71 23.57 16.87 -19.74
C LEU A 71 24.88 16.54 -20.48
N GLY A 72 24.87 15.50 -21.31
CA GLY A 72 25.99 15.13 -22.18
C GLY A 72 26.36 16.26 -23.14
N LEU A 73 25.37 16.90 -23.78
CA LEU A 73 25.60 18.04 -24.68
C LEU A 73 26.15 19.27 -23.94
N ILE A 74 25.74 19.52 -22.70
CA ILE A 74 26.33 20.59 -21.87
C ILE A 74 27.81 20.32 -21.63
N PHE A 75 28.18 19.11 -21.21
CA PHE A 75 29.59 18.76 -21.00
C PHE A 75 30.41 18.82 -22.29
N ALA A 76 29.85 18.35 -23.42
CA ALA A 76 30.47 18.47 -24.73
C ALA A 76 30.73 19.93 -25.12
N SER A 77 29.79 20.82 -24.82
CA SER A 77 29.89 22.26 -25.06
C SER A 77 30.95 22.91 -24.18
N LEU A 78 30.99 22.58 -22.88
CA LEU A 78 32.02 23.07 -21.96
C LEU A 78 33.43 22.63 -22.39
N LEU A 79 33.58 21.36 -22.76
CA LEU A 79 34.85 20.83 -23.24
C LEU A 79 35.27 21.48 -24.56
N SER A 80 34.34 21.66 -25.51
CA SER A 80 34.62 22.36 -26.77
C SER A 80 34.94 23.85 -26.56
N GLY A 81 34.38 24.47 -25.53
CA GLY A 81 34.61 25.87 -25.13
C GLY A 81 35.95 26.10 -24.42
N SER A 82 36.59 25.07 -23.88
CA SER A 82 37.88 25.15 -23.18
C SER A 82 39.08 25.56 -24.04
N GLN A 83 38.89 25.73 -25.36
CA GLN A 83 39.92 26.10 -26.34
C GLN A 83 41.14 25.17 -26.39
N VAL A 84 41.04 23.95 -25.88
CA VAL A 84 42.14 22.95 -25.91
C VAL A 84 42.65 22.66 -27.33
N LEU A 85 41.80 22.82 -28.34
CA LEU A 85 42.13 22.59 -29.76
C LEU A 85 42.50 23.86 -30.53
N ARG A 86 42.71 25.00 -29.87
CA ARG A 86 42.92 26.31 -30.55
C ARG A 86 44.10 26.36 -31.53
N PHE A 87 45.10 25.48 -31.33
CA PHE A 87 46.31 25.44 -32.15
C PHE A 87 46.20 24.48 -33.35
N GLN A 88 45.06 23.81 -33.53
CA GLN A 88 44.82 22.87 -34.63
C GLN A 88 44.11 23.55 -35.80
N SER A 89 44.20 22.95 -36.99
CA SER A 89 43.48 23.45 -38.17
C SER A 89 41.96 23.37 -37.99
N GLU A 90 41.21 24.24 -38.67
CA GLU A 90 39.74 24.31 -38.55
C GLU A 90 39.05 22.98 -38.86
N THR A 91 39.53 22.24 -39.87
CA THR A 91 39.00 20.93 -40.25
C THR A 91 39.15 19.90 -39.12
N VAL A 92 40.30 19.93 -38.43
CA VAL A 92 40.56 19.03 -37.29
C VAL A 92 39.70 19.45 -36.10
N GLN A 93 39.58 20.75 -35.83
CA GLN A 93 38.70 21.24 -34.77
C GLN A 93 37.25 20.83 -34.97
N TRP A 94 36.72 20.96 -36.19
CA TRP A 94 35.35 20.57 -36.51
C TRP A 94 35.12 19.07 -36.35
N SER A 95 36.04 18.25 -36.88
CA SER A 95 35.95 16.79 -36.81
C SER A 95 36.01 16.28 -35.36
N VAL A 96 36.95 16.81 -34.56
CA VAL A 96 37.07 16.43 -33.15
C VAL A 96 35.87 16.91 -32.35
N ARG A 97 35.37 18.13 -32.61
CA ARG A 97 34.15 18.64 -31.96
C ARG A 97 32.97 17.72 -32.24
N LEU A 98 32.73 17.34 -33.50
CA LEU A 98 31.66 16.42 -33.85
C LEU A 98 31.79 15.08 -33.10
N GLY A 99 33.01 14.54 -33.03
CA GLY A 99 33.29 13.33 -32.23
C GLY A 99 32.95 13.50 -30.74
N VAL A 100 33.38 14.62 -30.14
CA VAL A 100 33.09 14.93 -28.72
C VAL A 100 31.58 15.00 -28.48
N TYR A 101 30.82 15.70 -29.32
CA TYR A 101 29.36 15.79 -29.16
C TYR A 101 28.68 14.43 -29.26
N VAL A 102 29.05 13.59 -30.22
CA VAL A 102 28.47 12.25 -30.38
C VAL A 102 28.79 11.37 -29.17
N VAL A 103 30.04 11.36 -28.72
CA VAL A 103 30.51 10.54 -27.59
C VAL A 103 29.81 10.95 -26.30
N PHE A 104 29.79 12.24 -25.98
CA PHE A 104 29.16 12.74 -24.76
C PHE A 104 27.64 12.61 -24.76
N ALA A 105 26.97 12.81 -25.91
CA ALA A 105 25.54 12.56 -26.03
C ALA A 105 25.20 11.08 -25.75
N TYR A 106 25.98 10.15 -26.31
CA TYR A 106 25.80 8.72 -26.07
C TYR A 106 26.05 8.35 -24.60
N PHE A 107 27.16 8.80 -24.01
CA PHE A 107 27.47 8.51 -22.60
C PHE A 107 26.44 9.12 -21.64
N GLY A 108 26.03 10.37 -21.86
CA GLY A 108 25.03 11.04 -21.04
C GLY A 108 23.69 10.29 -21.05
N MET A 109 23.22 9.91 -22.24
CA MET A 109 22.02 9.10 -22.41
C MET A 109 22.16 7.73 -21.73
N MET A 110 23.27 7.03 -21.94
CA MET A 110 23.46 5.68 -21.40
C MET A 110 23.61 5.65 -19.87
N LEU A 111 24.29 6.64 -19.29
CA LEU A 111 24.40 6.79 -17.83
C LEU A 111 23.03 7.06 -17.20
N ALA A 112 22.25 7.97 -17.79
CA ALA A 112 20.90 8.28 -17.29
C ALA A 112 19.92 7.12 -17.44
N MET A 113 20.07 6.29 -18.47
CA MET A 113 19.25 5.09 -18.67
C MET A 113 19.68 3.90 -17.80
N ARG A 114 20.98 3.78 -17.46
CA ARG A 114 21.51 2.68 -16.64
C ARG A 114 21.44 2.93 -15.15
N SER A 115 21.32 4.18 -14.71
CA SER A 115 21.27 4.46 -13.27
C SER A 115 20.01 3.88 -12.64
N ASN A 116 20.21 3.33 -11.45
CA ASN A 116 19.24 2.50 -10.77
C ASN A 116 18.06 3.31 -10.22
N ARG A 117 16.95 2.63 -9.98
CA ARG A 117 15.60 3.18 -9.70
C ARG A 117 15.52 4.22 -8.57
N ASP A 118 16.51 4.28 -7.67
CA ASP A 118 16.46 5.07 -6.44
C ASP A 118 17.38 6.30 -6.43
N GLU A 119 18.40 6.37 -7.29
CA GLU A 119 19.41 7.45 -7.24
C GLU A 119 18.96 8.76 -7.91
N PHE A 120 18.03 8.69 -8.88
CA PHE A 120 17.55 9.87 -9.63
C PHE A 120 16.20 10.43 -9.19
N SER A 121 15.57 9.85 -8.15
CA SER A 121 14.30 10.35 -7.62
C SER A 121 14.40 11.77 -7.03
N LEU A 122 15.63 12.27 -6.80
CA LEU A 122 15.89 13.56 -6.18
C LEU A 122 16.13 14.72 -7.16
N ILE A 123 16.40 14.44 -8.46
CA ILE A 123 16.95 15.45 -9.39
C ILE A 123 16.01 15.76 -10.56
N ILE A 124 15.10 14.85 -10.93
CA ILE A 124 14.07 15.13 -11.92
C ILE A 124 12.77 15.44 -11.16
N PRO A 125 12.16 16.63 -11.30
CA PRO A 125 10.80 16.86 -10.84
C PRO A 125 9.85 16.09 -11.76
N TYR A 126 9.89 14.76 -11.69
CA TYR A 126 8.80 13.95 -12.13
C TYR A 126 7.71 14.22 -11.12
N VAL A 127 6.77 15.10 -11.49
CA VAL A 127 5.50 15.21 -10.78
C VAL A 127 4.89 13.81 -10.84
N ARG A 128 5.15 13.01 -9.80
CA ARG A 128 4.41 11.78 -9.58
C ARG A 128 2.97 12.26 -9.44
N PHE A 129 2.19 12.14 -10.49
CA PHE A 129 0.78 11.79 -10.34
C PHE A 129 0.70 10.34 -9.86
N THR A 130 1.44 9.99 -8.80
CA THR A 130 0.86 9.11 -7.81
C THR A 130 -0.28 9.95 -7.30
N ARG A 131 -1.50 9.59 -7.65
CA ARG A 131 -2.61 9.93 -6.78
C ARG A 131 -2.19 9.39 -5.42
N GLU A 132 -1.64 10.24 -4.56
CA GLU A 132 -1.62 10.06 -3.12
C GLU A 132 -3.08 10.17 -2.66
N THR A 133 -3.95 9.30 -3.19
CA THR A 133 -4.94 8.72 -2.31
C THR A 133 -4.10 7.90 -1.35
N VAL A 134 -4.17 8.27 -0.08
CA VAL A 134 -3.69 7.51 1.07
C VAL A 134 -4.48 6.18 1.12
N GLU A 135 -4.39 5.39 0.06
CA GLU A 135 -4.84 4.02 0.02
C GLU A 135 -3.75 3.26 0.74
N HIS A 136 -4.02 3.07 2.03
CA HIS A 136 -3.30 2.17 2.91
C HIS A 136 -2.88 0.92 2.14
N GLU A 137 -1.62 0.51 2.27
CA GLU A 137 -1.07 -0.73 1.69
C GLU A 137 -2.12 -1.85 1.75
N PRO A 138 -2.32 -2.61 0.65
CA PRO A 138 -3.35 -3.64 0.59
C PRO A 138 -3.14 -4.64 1.72
N LEU A 139 -4.24 -5.23 2.19
CA LEU A 139 -4.21 -6.15 3.31
C LEU A 139 -4.38 -7.57 2.85
N LEU A 140 -3.34 -8.39 3.05
CA LEU A 140 -3.43 -9.82 2.89
C LEU A 140 -4.11 -10.42 4.12
N VAL A 141 -5.28 -11.00 3.95
CA VAL A 141 -6.10 -11.49 5.07
C VAL A 141 -5.96 -13.00 5.23
N ASP A 142 -5.66 -13.42 6.45
CA ASP A 142 -5.58 -14.82 6.88
C ASP A 142 -6.95 -15.37 7.38
N THR A 143 -7.10 -16.70 7.38
CA THR A 143 -8.25 -17.46 7.88
C THR A 143 -8.66 -17.01 9.30
N SER A 144 -7.68 -16.81 10.19
CA SER A 144 -7.94 -16.42 11.59
C SER A 144 -8.62 -15.06 11.73
N ALA A 145 -8.24 -14.09 10.89
CA ALA A 145 -8.82 -12.75 10.90
C ALA A 145 -10.19 -12.73 10.21
N ILE A 146 -10.38 -13.54 9.16
CA ILE A 146 -11.67 -13.69 8.47
C ILE A 146 -12.72 -14.25 9.43
N ILE A 147 -12.40 -15.33 10.17
CA ILE A 147 -13.36 -15.98 11.09
C ILE A 147 -13.77 -15.03 12.23
N ASP A 148 -12.86 -14.19 12.71
CA ASP A 148 -13.15 -13.19 13.75
C ASP A 148 -14.25 -12.21 13.30
N GLY A 149 -14.19 -11.73 12.06
CA GLY A 149 -15.27 -11.01 11.39
C GLY A 149 -15.34 -9.51 11.66
N ARG A 150 -14.56 -8.97 12.59
CA ARG A 150 -14.49 -7.52 12.86
C ARG A 150 -13.89 -6.70 11.71
N ILE A 151 -13.32 -7.36 10.70
CA ILE A 151 -12.68 -6.70 9.54
C ILE A 151 -13.66 -5.79 8.80
N ALA A 152 -14.91 -6.23 8.59
CA ALA A 152 -15.90 -5.45 7.84
C ALA A 152 -16.18 -4.09 8.50
N GLU A 153 -16.37 -4.09 9.83
CA GLU A 153 -16.60 -2.88 10.62
C GLU A 153 -15.34 -2.00 10.65
N LEU A 154 -14.16 -2.59 10.82
CA LEU A 154 -12.90 -1.85 10.82
C LEU A 154 -12.62 -1.15 9.48
N CYS A 155 -12.91 -1.80 8.35
CA CYS A 155 -12.82 -1.16 7.03
C CYS A 155 -13.82 0.01 6.89
N ALA A 156 -15.02 -0.12 7.46
CA ALA A 156 -16.02 0.96 7.46
C ALA A 156 -15.58 2.19 8.27
N THR A 157 -14.87 1.97 9.40
CA THR A 157 -14.33 3.08 10.22
C THR A 157 -13.19 3.86 9.57
N GLY A 158 -12.52 3.28 8.55
CA GLY A 158 -11.38 3.90 7.87
C GLY A 158 -10.02 3.73 8.56
N PHE A 159 -9.96 3.02 9.70
CA PHE A 159 -8.70 2.69 10.38
C PHE A 159 -7.84 1.66 9.64
N VAL A 160 -8.45 0.92 8.71
CA VAL A 160 -7.87 -0.24 8.03
C VAL A 160 -8.11 -0.11 6.52
N SER A 161 -7.18 -0.59 5.69
CA SER A 161 -7.31 -0.53 4.23
C SER A 161 -8.60 -1.20 3.74
N ARG A 162 -9.19 -0.63 2.70
CA ARG A 162 -10.37 -1.17 2.00
C ARG A 162 -9.98 -2.15 0.89
N ALA A 163 -8.71 -2.16 0.48
CA ALA A 163 -8.16 -3.10 -0.48
C ALA A 163 -7.76 -4.39 0.25
N LEU A 164 -8.64 -5.39 0.22
CA LEU A 164 -8.43 -6.70 0.86
C LEU A 164 -8.03 -7.73 -0.18
N ILE A 165 -6.96 -8.47 0.10
CA ILE A 165 -6.46 -9.56 -0.71
C ILE A 165 -6.62 -10.86 0.08
N VAL A 166 -7.36 -11.81 -0.49
CA VAL A 166 -7.53 -13.14 0.10
C VAL A 166 -6.91 -14.18 -0.84
N PRO A 167 -5.87 -14.90 -0.41
CA PRO A 167 -5.29 -15.96 -1.21
C PRO A 167 -6.28 -17.12 -1.46
N ARG A 168 -6.19 -17.76 -2.63
CA ARG A 168 -7.02 -18.93 -2.97
C ARG A 168 -6.94 -20.05 -1.93
N PHE A 169 -5.78 -20.27 -1.34
CA PHE A 169 -5.57 -21.33 -0.34
C PHE A 169 -6.25 -21.06 1.01
N VAL A 170 -6.43 -19.80 1.38
CA VAL A 170 -7.21 -19.39 2.57
C VAL A 170 -8.68 -19.76 2.36
N LEU A 171 -9.21 -19.55 1.14
CA LEU A 171 -10.56 -20.00 0.77
C LEU A 171 -10.70 -21.53 0.86
N THR A 172 -9.69 -22.27 0.37
CA THR A 172 -9.67 -23.74 0.47
C THR A 172 -9.64 -24.22 1.91
N GLU A 173 -8.88 -23.55 2.79
CA GLU A 173 -8.84 -23.87 4.21
C GLU A 173 -10.20 -23.61 4.90
N LEU A 174 -10.84 -22.48 4.61
CA LEU A 174 -12.18 -22.16 5.13
C LEU A 174 -13.24 -23.18 4.67
N GLN A 175 -13.16 -23.64 3.41
CA GLN A 175 -14.02 -24.72 2.90
C GLN A 175 -13.77 -26.03 3.64
N ALA A 176 -12.50 -26.43 3.80
CA ALA A 176 -12.15 -27.63 4.55
C ALA A 176 -12.61 -27.58 6.03
N LEU A 177 -12.57 -26.40 6.65
CA LEU A 177 -13.13 -26.17 7.98
C LEU A 177 -14.65 -26.32 7.98
N ALA A 178 -15.35 -25.75 6.99
CA ALA A 178 -16.80 -25.85 6.85
C ALA A 178 -17.29 -27.29 6.61
N ASP A 179 -16.48 -28.12 5.95
CA ASP A 179 -16.78 -29.53 5.72
C ASP A 179 -16.30 -30.47 6.86
N SER A 180 -15.76 -29.89 7.94
CA SER A 180 -15.25 -30.67 9.06
C SER A 180 -16.34 -31.46 9.78
N ARG A 181 -15.97 -32.65 10.26
CA ARG A 181 -16.85 -33.49 11.11
C ARG A 181 -17.05 -32.85 12.49
N GLU A 182 -16.08 -32.07 12.96
CA GLU A 182 -16.15 -31.37 14.24
C GLU A 182 -17.10 -30.17 14.15
N PRO A 183 -18.17 -30.11 14.96
CA PRO A 183 -19.19 -29.07 14.84
C PRO A 183 -18.65 -27.65 15.05
N ILE A 184 -17.67 -27.48 15.96
CA ILE A 184 -17.06 -26.18 16.24
C ILE A 184 -16.24 -25.68 15.05
N LYS A 185 -15.45 -26.55 14.41
CA LYS A 185 -14.66 -26.19 13.22
C LYS A 185 -15.56 -25.89 12.03
N ARG A 186 -16.61 -26.69 11.85
CA ARG A 186 -17.65 -26.47 10.83
C ARG A 186 -18.32 -25.11 10.96
N GLU A 187 -18.74 -24.74 12.18
CA GLU A 187 -19.37 -23.44 12.42
C GLU A 187 -18.41 -22.27 12.12
N ARG A 188 -17.15 -22.39 12.52
CA ARG A 188 -16.11 -21.39 12.22
C ARG A 188 -15.86 -21.25 10.72
N GLY A 189 -15.76 -22.35 9.99
CA GLY A 189 -15.58 -22.33 8.53
C GLY A 189 -16.75 -21.68 7.81
N ARG A 190 -17.99 -22.06 8.16
CA ARG A 190 -19.21 -21.44 7.61
C ARG A 190 -19.26 -19.94 7.90
N ARG A 191 -19.01 -19.53 9.13
CA ARG A 191 -18.93 -18.12 9.53
C ARG A 191 -17.90 -17.35 8.70
N GLY A 192 -16.70 -17.91 8.50
CA GLY A 192 -15.67 -17.26 7.69
C GLY A 192 -16.08 -17.08 6.22
N LEU A 193 -16.73 -18.08 5.63
CA LEU A 193 -17.27 -17.98 4.26
C LEU A 193 -18.40 -16.94 4.16
N ASP A 194 -19.28 -16.87 5.16
CA ASP A 194 -20.36 -15.88 5.22
C ASP A 194 -19.81 -14.44 5.30
N ILE A 195 -18.77 -14.23 6.11
CA ILE A 195 -18.08 -12.94 6.24
C ILE A 195 -17.41 -12.54 4.91
N LEU A 196 -16.74 -13.47 4.22
CA LEU A 196 -16.18 -13.18 2.89
C LEU A 196 -17.25 -12.79 1.88
N ASN A 197 -18.41 -13.45 1.92
CA ASN A 197 -19.54 -13.14 1.05
C ASN A 197 -20.13 -11.75 1.38
N GLN A 198 -20.17 -11.38 2.66
CA GLN A 198 -20.53 -10.03 3.09
C GLN A 198 -19.53 -8.97 2.61
N LEU A 199 -18.23 -9.22 2.77
CA LEU A 199 -17.16 -8.34 2.29
C LEU A 199 -17.23 -8.15 0.78
N GLN A 200 -17.48 -9.23 0.02
CA GLN A 200 -17.61 -9.19 -1.44
C GLN A 200 -18.82 -8.36 -1.92
N ARG A 201 -19.92 -8.33 -1.14
CA ARG A 201 -21.12 -7.55 -1.47
C ARG A 201 -21.02 -6.08 -1.04
N SER A 202 -20.02 -5.73 -0.24
CA SER A 202 -19.82 -4.36 0.21
C SER A 202 -19.36 -3.48 -0.96
N ARG A 203 -19.96 -2.29 -1.10
CA ARG A 203 -19.54 -1.31 -2.12
C ARG A 203 -18.28 -0.54 -1.72
N GLU A 204 -17.92 -0.56 -0.45
CA GLU A 204 -16.80 0.21 0.10
C GLU A 204 -15.50 -0.59 0.15
N ILE A 205 -15.56 -1.91 -0.01
CA ILE A 205 -14.43 -2.82 0.16
C ILE A 205 -14.10 -3.43 -1.19
N GLU A 206 -12.84 -3.33 -1.59
CA GLU A 206 -12.32 -3.99 -2.78
C GLU A 206 -11.72 -5.33 -2.34
N LEU A 207 -12.49 -6.40 -2.49
CA LEU A 207 -12.04 -7.76 -2.20
C LEU A 207 -11.50 -8.42 -3.47
N THR A 208 -10.19 -8.72 -3.49
CA THR A 208 -9.53 -9.44 -4.57
C THR A 208 -9.10 -10.84 -4.12
N ILE A 209 -9.49 -11.86 -4.89
CA ILE A 209 -8.99 -13.22 -4.69
C ILE A 209 -7.69 -13.36 -5.47
N HIS A 210 -6.59 -13.64 -4.76
CA HIS A 210 -5.28 -13.80 -5.37
C HIS A 210 -4.96 -15.28 -5.60
N GLU A 211 -4.77 -15.64 -6.87
CA GLU A 211 -4.25 -16.93 -7.28
C GLU A 211 -2.74 -16.94 -7.01
N SER A 212 -2.33 -17.43 -5.83
CA SER A 212 -0.92 -17.71 -5.57
C SER A 212 -0.54 -19.04 -6.22
N GLU A 213 0.58 -19.03 -6.95
CA GLU A 213 1.23 -20.26 -7.40
C GLU A 213 1.45 -21.20 -6.20
N SER A 214 1.21 -22.49 -6.41
CA SER A 214 1.41 -23.54 -5.43
C SER A 214 2.90 -23.66 -5.10
N GLY A 215 3.37 -22.81 -4.18
CA GLY A 215 4.73 -22.84 -3.66
C GLY A 215 4.88 -23.89 -2.55
N GLU A 216 6.05 -24.51 -2.50
CA GLU A 216 6.47 -25.38 -1.40
C GLU A 216 6.67 -24.57 -0.10
N GLY A 217 6.14 -25.08 1.02
CA GLY A 217 6.27 -24.49 2.34
C GLY A 217 5.03 -24.64 3.21
N SER A 218 5.13 -24.17 4.46
CA SER A 218 3.99 -24.08 5.37
C SER A 218 2.98 -23.02 4.90
N VAL A 219 1.74 -23.05 5.42
CA VAL A 219 0.72 -22.02 5.13
C VAL A 219 1.22 -20.63 5.53
N ASP A 220 1.88 -20.55 6.68
CA ASP A 220 2.50 -19.33 7.22
C ASP A 220 3.56 -18.76 6.29
N ASP A 221 4.47 -19.61 5.78
CA ASP A 221 5.49 -19.18 4.82
C ASP A 221 4.87 -18.63 3.54
N ARG A 222 3.79 -19.27 3.07
CA ARG A 222 3.06 -18.82 1.88
C ARG A 222 2.40 -17.47 2.11
N LEU A 223 1.75 -17.25 3.25
CA LEU A 223 1.17 -15.96 3.61
C LEU A 223 2.22 -14.84 3.63
N VAL A 224 3.36 -15.07 4.29
CA VAL A 224 4.42 -14.06 4.40
C VAL A 224 5.07 -13.79 3.04
N ARG A 225 5.34 -14.81 2.23
CA ARG A 225 5.87 -14.65 0.86
C ARG A 225 4.90 -13.89 -0.03
N THR A 226 3.62 -14.27 -0.02
CA THR A 226 2.59 -13.59 -0.81
C THR A 226 2.45 -12.13 -0.40
N ALA A 227 2.46 -11.83 0.91
CA ALA A 227 2.41 -10.46 1.41
C ALA A 227 3.60 -9.63 0.91
N LYS A 228 4.81 -10.21 0.94
CA LYS A 228 6.03 -9.56 0.46
C LYS A 228 6.01 -9.31 -1.05
N LEU A 229 5.56 -10.28 -1.84
CA LEU A 229 5.44 -10.16 -3.31
C LEU A 229 4.45 -9.07 -3.71
N LEU A 230 3.34 -8.96 -2.98
CA LEU A 230 2.27 -7.99 -3.26
C LEU A 230 2.50 -6.63 -2.57
N GLN A 231 3.60 -6.46 -1.84
CA GLN A 231 3.85 -5.29 -0.99
C GLN A 231 2.64 -4.98 -0.08
N ALA A 232 2.02 -6.04 0.44
CA ALA A 232 0.85 -6.00 1.28
C ALA A 232 1.22 -6.16 2.76
N ARG A 233 0.38 -5.63 3.65
CA ARG A 233 0.47 -5.93 5.08
C ARG A 233 -0.34 -7.18 5.39
N LEU A 234 0.17 -8.01 6.29
CA LEU A 234 -0.51 -9.22 6.73
C LEU A 234 -1.51 -8.89 7.85
N LEU A 235 -2.77 -9.26 7.70
CA LEU A 235 -3.80 -9.18 8.73
C LEU A 235 -4.10 -10.59 9.26
N THR A 236 -3.64 -10.87 10.49
CA THR A 236 -3.80 -12.17 11.14
C THR A 236 -3.98 -12.00 12.66
N ASN A 237 -4.76 -12.88 13.26
CA ASN A 237 -4.90 -12.94 14.73
C ASN A 237 -3.90 -13.91 15.38
N ASP A 238 -3.10 -14.62 14.59
CA ASP A 238 -2.02 -15.48 15.08
C ASP A 238 -0.79 -14.64 15.47
N ASN A 239 -0.41 -14.70 16.74
CA ASN A 239 0.74 -13.97 17.28
C ASN A 239 2.08 -14.51 16.77
N SER A 240 2.19 -15.82 16.55
CA SER A 240 3.40 -16.47 16.06
C SER A 240 3.64 -16.04 14.61
N LEU A 241 2.60 -16.08 13.77
CA LEU A 241 2.67 -15.60 12.39
C LEU A 241 3.00 -14.11 12.31
N CYS A 242 2.45 -13.28 13.21
CA CYS A 242 2.82 -11.86 13.31
C CYS A 242 4.33 -11.66 13.59
N GLN A 243 4.91 -12.46 14.49
CA GLN A 243 6.34 -12.37 14.80
C GLN A 243 7.20 -12.78 13.61
N VAL A 244 6.87 -13.89 12.95
CA VAL A 244 7.56 -14.37 11.75
C VAL A 244 7.49 -13.33 10.62
N ALA A 245 6.32 -12.76 10.37
CA ALA A 245 6.13 -11.72 9.36
C ALA A 245 7.00 -10.49 9.63
N ARG A 246 7.03 -10.00 10.89
CA ARG A 246 7.86 -8.85 11.28
C ARG A 246 9.36 -9.13 11.11
N LEU A 247 9.82 -10.33 11.45
CA LEU A 247 11.23 -10.74 11.23
C LEU A 247 11.60 -10.74 9.74
N GLN A 248 10.65 -11.06 8.86
CA GLN A 248 10.85 -11.02 7.40
C GLN A 248 10.58 -9.64 6.75
N GLN A 249 10.44 -8.59 7.56
CA GLN A 249 10.15 -7.22 7.14
C GLN A 249 8.80 -7.07 6.41
N VAL A 250 7.81 -7.87 6.82
CA VAL A 250 6.41 -7.73 6.39
C VAL A 250 5.61 -7.09 7.53
N GLY A 251 4.92 -5.99 7.23
CA GLY A 251 4.06 -5.33 8.21
C GLY A 251 2.90 -6.26 8.61
N ALA A 252 2.76 -6.53 9.91
CA ALA A 252 1.70 -7.41 10.44
C ALA A 252 0.75 -6.66 11.37
N LEU A 253 -0.54 -6.74 11.06
CA LEU A 253 -1.66 -6.23 11.83
C LEU A 253 -2.35 -7.38 12.57
N ASN A 254 -2.61 -7.18 13.85
CA ASN A 254 -3.33 -8.12 14.69
C ASN A 254 -4.50 -7.42 15.39
N LEU A 255 -5.71 -7.95 15.27
CA LEU A 255 -6.90 -7.33 15.84
C LEU A 255 -6.89 -7.37 17.38
N ASN A 256 -6.24 -8.37 17.96
CA ASN A 256 -6.09 -8.47 19.41
C ASN A 256 -5.11 -7.41 19.94
N ASP A 257 -4.04 -7.12 19.19
CA ASP A 257 -3.13 -6.01 19.50
C ASP A 257 -3.87 -4.68 19.46
N LEU A 258 -4.69 -4.46 18.42
CA LEU A 258 -5.51 -3.25 18.28
C LEU A 258 -6.50 -3.12 19.45
N THR A 259 -7.21 -4.20 19.79
CA THR A 259 -8.16 -4.20 20.91
C THR A 259 -7.49 -3.84 22.22
N ARG A 260 -6.27 -4.34 22.46
CA ARG A 260 -5.47 -4.00 23.64
C ARG A 260 -5.02 -2.54 23.63
N ALA A 261 -4.64 -2.01 22.48
CA ALA A 261 -4.22 -0.61 22.33
C ALA A 261 -5.39 0.38 22.51
N LEU A 262 -6.62 -0.03 22.19
CA LEU A 262 -7.83 0.76 22.34
C LEU A 262 -8.45 0.69 23.75
N ARG A 263 -7.86 -0.05 24.69
CA ARG A 263 -8.39 -0.11 26.06
C ARG A 263 -8.36 1.28 26.70
N PRO A 264 -9.47 1.72 27.34
CA PRO A 264 -9.50 2.99 28.05
C PRO A 264 -8.37 3.09 29.05
N ILE A 265 -7.62 4.20 28.99
CA ILE A 265 -6.58 4.50 29.95
C ILE A 265 -7.26 5.19 31.12
N VAL A 266 -7.39 4.47 32.24
CA VAL A 266 -7.85 5.04 33.50
C VAL A 266 -6.66 5.68 34.23
N LEU A 267 -6.77 6.96 34.56
CA LEU A 267 -5.75 7.77 35.22
C LEU A 267 -6.19 8.14 36.65
N ALA A 268 -5.21 8.48 37.49
CA ALA A 268 -5.51 9.06 38.80
C ALA A 268 -6.24 10.40 38.62
N GLY A 269 -7.34 10.58 39.36
CA GLY A 269 -8.27 11.71 39.23
C GLY A 269 -9.49 11.41 38.36
N ASP A 270 -9.51 10.33 37.59
CA ASP A 270 -10.68 9.97 36.79
C ASP A 270 -11.87 9.63 37.69
N GLU A 271 -13.05 10.10 37.30
CA GLU A 271 -14.30 9.77 37.96
C GLU A 271 -15.11 8.77 37.15
N MET A 272 -15.64 7.74 37.81
CA MET A 272 -16.47 6.74 37.14
C MET A 272 -17.47 6.09 38.09
N GLU A 273 -18.50 5.48 37.50
CA GLU A 273 -19.43 4.61 38.21
C GLU A 273 -18.93 3.17 38.17
N LEU A 274 -18.89 2.54 39.34
CA LEU A 274 -18.38 1.18 39.48
C LEU A 274 -19.35 0.36 40.33
N GLN A 275 -19.75 -0.81 39.82
CA GLN A 275 -20.47 -1.79 40.62
C GLN A 275 -19.50 -2.58 41.50
N LEU A 276 -19.75 -2.59 42.80
CA LEU A 276 -18.94 -3.32 43.78
C LEU A 276 -19.44 -4.76 43.88
N VAL A 277 -18.57 -5.73 43.64
CA VAL A 277 -18.95 -7.14 43.47
C VAL A 277 -18.49 -8.00 44.64
N LYS A 278 -17.32 -7.72 45.21
CA LYS A 278 -16.73 -8.55 46.26
C LYS A 278 -15.92 -7.74 47.27
N GLU A 279 -15.61 -8.35 48.41
CA GLU A 279 -14.72 -7.78 49.42
C GLU A 279 -13.27 -7.70 48.89
N GLY A 280 -12.57 -6.62 49.28
CA GLY A 280 -11.16 -6.44 48.99
C GLY A 280 -10.25 -7.22 49.94
N ARG A 281 -8.94 -7.01 49.81
CA ARG A 281 -7.96 -7.68 50.66
C ARG A 281 -8.04 -7.18 52.09
N ASP A 282 -8.20 -5.87 52.26
CA ASP A 282 -8.34 -5.27 53.59
C ASP A 282 -9.82 -5.17 54.01
N PRO A 283 -10.15 -5.24 55.32
CA PRO A 283 -11.53 -5.32 55.80
C PRO A 283 -12.44 -4.11 55.51
N HIS A 284 -11.88 -3.03 54.98
CA HIS A 284 -12.60 -1.80 54.62
C HIS A 284 -12.73 -1.64 53.09
N GLN A 285 -12.13 -2.52 52.31
CA GLN A 285 -12.10 -2.43 50.84
C GLN A 285 -13.24 -3.20 50.20
N ALA A 286 -13.69 -2.68 49.06
CA ALA A 286 -14.51 -3.41 48.10
C ALA A 286 -13.81 -3.45 46.74
N VAL A 287 -14.20 -4.40 45.90
CA VAL A 287 -13.64 -4.58 44.57
C VAL A 287 -14.75 -4.56 43.53
N GLY A 288 -14.54 -3.76 42.50
CA GLY A 288 -15.31 -3.80 41.26
C GLY A 288 -14.42 -4.13 40.08
N TYR A 289 -15.05 -4.39 38.95
CA TYR A 289 -14.38 -4.71 37.70
C TYR A 289 -14.85 -3.76 36.61
N LEU A 290 -13.90 -3.27 35.81
CA LEU A 290 -14.24 -2.66 34.53
C LEU A 290 -14.80 -3.71 33.57
N PRO A 291 -15.51 -3.30 32.50
CA PRO A 291 -16.00 -4.23 31.47
C PRO A 291 -14.91 -5.10 30.84
N ASP A 292 -13.66 -4.64 30.85
CA ASP A 292 -12.50 -5.38 30.32
C ASP A 292 -11.86 -6.35 31.33
N GLY A 293 -12.44 -6.45 32.54
CA GLY A 293 -11.96 -7.30 33.63
C GLY A 293 -10.89 -6.67 34.52
N THR A 294 -10.48 -5.41 34.28
CA THR A 294 -9.51 -4.72 35.14
C THR A 294 -10.09 -4.55 36.55
N MET A 295 -9.32 -4.97 37.55
CA MET A 295 -9.73 -4.93 38.95
C MET A 295 -9.50 -3.54 39.54
N ILE A 296 -10.56 -2.94 40.09
CA ILE A 296 -10.51 -1.68 40.82
C ILE A 296 -10.84 -1.93 42.30
N VAL A 297 -9.92 -1.57 43.19
CA VAL A 297 -10.05 -1.68 44.64
C VAL A 297 -10.44 -0.33 45.21
N ILE A 298 -11.58 -0.25 45.90
CA ILE A 298 -12.10 0.97 46.49
C ILE A 298 -11.98 0.92 48.00
N ASN A 299 -11.29 1.92 48.57
CA ASN A 299 -11.19 2.06 50.02
C ASN A 299 -12.50 2.57 50.62
N HIS A 300 -12.80 2.10 51.84
CA HIS A 300 -13.98 2.48 52.64
C HIS A 300 -15.34 2.17 51.99
N ALA A 301 -15.37 1.20 51.06
CA ALA A 301 -16.57 0.90 50.27
C ALA A 301 -17.20 -0.47 50.56
N ARG A 302 -16.73 -1.20 51.57
CA ARG A 302 -17.24 -2.55 51.91
C ARG A 302 -18.75 -2.58 52.18
N SER A 303 -19.29 -1.58 52.87
CA SER A 303 -20.72 -1.50 53.17
C SER A 303 -21.62 -1.27 51.94
N LEU A 304 -21.01 -0.96 50.79
CA LEU A 304 -21.69 -0.67 49.52
C LEU A 304 -21.56 -1.80 48.49
N ILE A 305 -21.04 -2.97 48.88
CA ILE A 305 -21.00 -4.16 48.01
C ILE A 305 -22.41 -4.50 47.51
N GLY A 306 -22.53 -4.81 46.22
CA GLY A 306 -23.78 -5.03 45.51
C GLY A 306 -24.37 -3.76 44.89
N LYS A 307 -23.85 -2.57 45.20
CA LYS A 307 -24.33 -1.28 44.66
C LYS A 307 -23.36 -0.72 43.61
N THR A 308 -23.90 0.15 42.76
CA THR A 308 -23.12 0.99 41.85
C THR A 308 -22.82 2.32 42.55
N VAL A 309 -21.56 2.69 42.63
CA VAL A 309 -21.10 3.90 43.35
C VAL A 309 -20.22 4.76 42.44
N LYS A 310 -20.23 6.08 42.68
CA LYS A 310 -19.29 7.00 42.04
C LYS A 310 -17.96 7.01 42.79
N ILE A 311 -16.89 6.76 42.06
CA ILE A 311 -15.53 6.69 42.59
C ILE A 311 -14.65 7.75 41.93
N VAL A 312 -13.56 8.09 42.61
CA VAL A 312 -12.42 8.81 42.05
C VAL A 312 -11.21 7.89 42.12
N VAL A 313 -10.50 7.74 41.01
CA VAL A 313 -9.30 6.91 40.94
C VAL A 313 -8.18 7.62 41.71
N SER A 314 -7.63 6.97 42.73
CA SER A 314 -6.58 7.52 43.57
C SER A 314 -5.19 7.23 43.01
N SER A 315 -4.96 5.99 42.53
CA SER A 315 -3.68 5.58 41.98
C SER A 315 -3.80 4.34 41.11
N THR A 316 -2.82 4.12 40.25
CA THR A 316 -2.74 2.92 39.40
C THR A 316 -1.41 2.22 39.65
N LEU A 317 -1.44 0.90 39.89
CA LEU A 317 -0.26 0.09 40.14
C LEU A 317 -0.16 -1.04 39.12
N GLN A 318 0.98 -1.14 38.44
CA GLN A 318 1.23 -2.22 37.49
C GLN A 318 1.78 -3.45 38.23
N THR A 319 1.13 -4.60 38.08
CA THR A 319 1.54 -5.88 38.69
C THR A 319 1.83 -6.92 37.61
N ALA A 320 2.44 -8.05 37.98
CA ALA A 320 2.69 -9.18 37.08
C ALA A 320 1.40 -9.79 36.49
N GLY A 321 0.26 -9.66 37.17
CA GLY A 321 -1.04 -10.14 36.72
C GLY A 321 -1.88 -9.12 35.95
N GLY A 322 -1.36 -7.91 35.71
CA GLY A 322 -2.09 -6.82 35.05
C GLY A 322 -2.04 -5.51 35.83
N ARG A 323 -2.91 -4.56 35.46
CA ARG A 323 -3.01 -3.26 36.13
C ARG A 323 -4.04 -3.35 37.26
N LEU A 324 -3.66 -2.91 38.45
CA LEU A 324 -4.52 -2.82 39.63
C LEU A 324 -4.76 -1.35 39.92
N ILE A 325 -6.03 -0.95 39.94
CA ILE A 325 -6.44 0.44 40.10
C ILE A 325 -6.99 0.60 41.51
N PHE A 326 -6.56 1.65 42.20
CA PHE A 326 -7.10 2.03 43.50
C PHE A 326 -7.97 3.27 43.33
N GLY A 327 -9.06 3.33 44.09
CA GLY A 327 -9.94 4.48 44.12
C GLY A 327 -10.55 4.71 45.50
N GLU A 328 -11.17 5.87 45.64
CA GLU A 328 -11.94 6.26 46.81
C GLU A 328 -13.36 6.62 46.39
N LEU A 329 -14.29 6.55 47.33
CA LEU A 329 -15.65 7.06 47.11
C LEU A 329 -15.59 8.56 46.86
N LYS A 330 -16.29 9.05 45.84
CA LYS A 330 -16.38 10.48 45.62
C LYS A 330 -17.14 11.14 46.78
N ALA A 331 -16.51 12.11 47.44
CA ALA A 331 -17.15 12.88 48.52
C ALA A 331 -18.41 13.58 47.96
N GLY A 332 -19.58 13.24 48.53
CA GLY A 332 -20.90 13.69 48.08
C GLY A 332 -21.83 12.59 47.53
N ALA A 333 -21.47 11.31 47.63
CA ALA A 333 -22.31 10.19 47.21
C ALA A 333 -23.41 9.79 48.22
N ASP A 334 -23.61 10.56 49.29
CA ASP A 334 -24.86 10.52 50.05
C ASP A 334 -25.89 11.38 49.32
N GLN A 335 -26.96 10.75 48.84
CA GLN A 335 -28.13 11.32 48.14
C GLN A 335 -28.11 11.26 46.59
N ILE A 336 -28.26 10.08 45.99
CA ILE A 336 -29.14 9.93 44.81
C ILE A 336 -29.98 8.65 44.96
N SER A 337 -31.17 8.88 45.53
CA SER A 337 -32.49 8.28 45.26
C SER A 337 -32.62 6.82 44.83
N PHE A 338 -33.31 6.06 45.70
CA PHE A 338 -34.39 5.15 45.31
C PHE A 338 -35.23 5.72 44.16
N VAL A 339 -35.30 5.01 43.04
CA VAL A 339 -36.49 5.03 42.17
C VAL A 339 -36.79 3.59 41.78
N ARG A 340 -38.09 3.27 41.85
CA ARG A 340 -38.76 1.96 41.78
C ARG A 340 -38.33 1.05 40.64
#